data_AF-A0A811RF59-F1
#
_entry.id   AF-A0A811RF59-F1
#
_cell.length_a   1.000
_cell.length_b   1.000
_cell.length_c   1.000
_cell.angle_alpha   90.00
_cell.angle_beta   90.00
_cell.angle_gamma   90.00
#
_symmetry.space_group_name_H-M   'P 1'
#
loop_
_entity.id
_entity.type
_entity.pdbx_description
1 polymer ?
#
loop_
_entity_poly.entity_id
_entity_poly.type
_entity_poly.pdbx_seq_one_letter_code
_entity_poly.pdbx_strand_id
1 'polypeptide(L)'
;MSAPNSDRNMQQLVPIAPPGKAYNGESGKELVVVDPAGKSSGGVKLQEDEEDLEVKLRRIMENVPVRVSNTSGSSAGSGSGDFHQYRQMRRREQDRIARMDADYQKRKAMPEFELRREERLKAAEERTAKKRLKWQKK
;
A
#
# COMPACT_ATOMS: atom_id res chain seq x y z
N MET A 1 -8.04 -6.61 77.38
CA MET A 1 -8.23 -5.70 76.24
C MET A 1 -7.43 -6.23 75.06
N SER A 2 -8.08 -6.54 73.94
CA SER A 2 -7.52 -6.41 72.57
C SER A 2 -8.58 -6.88 71.56
N ALA A 3 -8.95 -5.96 70.66
CA ALA A 3 -9.98 -6.11 69.63
C ALA A 3 -9.44 -6.82 68.37
N PRO A 4 -10.31 -7.31 67.47
CA PRO A 4 -9.91 -8.09 66.30
C PRO A 4 -9.72 -7.25 65.02
N ASN A 5 -8.79 -7.76 64.20
CA ASN A 5 -8.68 -7.76 62.73
C ASN A 5 -9.29 -6.61 61.88
N SER A 6 -8.45 -5.96 61.06
CA SER A 6 -8.92 -5.24 59.86
C SER A 6 -7.85 -5.16 58.78
N ASP A 7 -7.87 -6.11 57.85
CA ASP A 7 -7.35 -5.92 56.49
C ASP A 7 -8.14 -4.81 55.78
N ARG A 8 -7.46 -3.75 55.33
CA ARG A 8 -7.95 -2.85 54.27
C ARG A 8 -6.79 -2.37 53.41
N ASN A 9 -6.57 -3.10 52.32
CA ASN A 9 -5.80 -2.69 51.15
C ASN A 9 -6.53 -1.51 50.48
N MET A 10 -6.17 -0.27 50.84
CA MET A 10 -6.65 0.94 50.18
C MET A 10 -5.80 1.22 48.93
N GLN A 11 -6.10 0.53 47.84
CA GLN A 11 -5.72 1.02 46.51
C GLN A 11 -6.67 2.17 46.16
N GLN A 12 -6.15 3.38 46.21
CA GLN A 12 -6.85 4.57 45.74
C GLN A 12 -7.00 4.49 44.22
N LEU A 13 -8.24 4.36 43.74
CA LEU A 13 -8.57 4.53 42.32
C LEU A 13 -8.46 6.01 41.95
N VAL A 14 -7.54 6.32 41.04
CA VAL A 14 -7.50 7.62 40.36
C VAL A 14 -8.51 7.58 39.19
N PRO A 15 -9.43 8.55 39.06
CA PRO A 15 -10.35 8.59 37.92
C PRO A 15 -9.60 9.01 36.64
N ILE A 16 -9.52 8.10 35.68
CA ILE A 16 -9.08 8.40 34.31
C ILE A 16 -10.22 9.14 33.60
N ALA A 17 -9.97 10.38 33.20
CA ALA A 17 -10.89 11.18 32.40
C ALA A 17 -11.13 10.52 31.02
N PRO A 18 -12.36 10.52 30.50
CA PRO A 18 -12.64 9.95 29.17
C PRO A 18 -12.03 10.84 28.07
N PRO A 19 -11.46 10.27 27.00
CA PRO A 19 -11.02 11.05 25.85
C PRO A 19 -12.23 11.70 25.17
N GLY A 20 -12.13 13.01 24.93
CA GLY A 20 -13.18 13.83 24.31
C GLY A 20 -13.58 13.36 22.91
N LYS A 21 -14.86 13.57 22.59
CA LYS A 21 -15.49 13.25 21.30
C LYS A 21 -14.92 14.09 20.14
N ALA A 22 -15.04 13.50 18.95
CA ALA A 22 -14.59 13.92 17.63
C ALA A 22 -14.82 15.40 17.26
N TYR A 23 -13.81 15.98 16.59
CA TYR A 23 -14.02 17.12 15.68
C TYR A 23 -14.18 16.56 14.26
N ASN A 24 -15.35 16.80 13.66
CA ASN A 24 -15.53 16.77 12.22
C ASN A 24 -15.16 18.18 11.73
N GLY A 25 -14.10 18.30 10.95
CA GLY A 25 -13.68 19.54 10.34
C GLY A 25 -13.07 19.26 8.97
N GLU A 26 -13.95 19.38 7.99
CA GLU A 26 -13.71 19.59 6.58
C GLU A 26 -12.50 20.51 6.34
N SER A 27 -11.41 19.95 5.79
CA SER A 27 -10.43 20.73 5.04
C SER A 27 -9.81 19.81 4.01
N GLY A 28 -10.30 19.92 2.78
CA GLY A 28 -9.66 19.36 1.61
C GLY A 28 -8.22 19.85 1.55
N LYS A 29 -7.28 18.99 1.95
CA LYS A 29 -5.87 19.18 1.64
C LYS A 29 -5.67 18.65 0.23
N GLU A 30 -5.98 19.50 -0.74
CA GLU A 30 -5.53 19.30 -2.11
C GLU A 30 -4.00 19.37 -2.09
N LEU A 31 -3.36 18.20 -2.18
CA LEU A 31 -1.91 18.09 -2.32
C LEU A 31 -1.57 18.49 -3.76
N VAL A 32 -1.40 19.79 -4.00
CA VAL A 32 -0.96 20.29 -5.30
C VAL A 32 0.52 19.95 -5.47
N VAL A 33 0.80 18.87 -6.20
CA VAL A 33 2.14 18.61 -6.75
C VAL A 33 2.31 19.53 -7.95
N VAL A 34 3.02 20.65 -7.76
CA VAL A 34 3.42 21.52 -8.88
C VAL A 34 4.63 20.87 -9.55
N ASP A 35 4.41 20.23 -10.70
CA ASP A 35 5.48 19.81 -11.61
C ASP A 35 5.95 21.00 -12.47
N PRO A 36 7.22 21.43 -12.39
CA PRO A 36 7.74 22.53 -13.20
C PRO A 36 8.26 22.00 -14.55
N ALA A 37 7.40 21.40 -15.36
CA ALA A 37 7.70 21.13 -16.76
C ALA A 37 6.42 20.86 -17.56
N GLY A 38 5.95 21.88 -18.27
CA GLY A 38 4.85 21.75 -19.21
C GLY A 38 5.11 20.66 -20.26
N LYS A 39 4.36 19.57 -20.16
CA LYS A 39 4.03 18.63 -21.24
C LYS A 39 2.71 17.95 -20.89
N SER A 40 1.63 18.54 -21.39
CA SER A 40 0.28 17.99 -21.38
C SER A 40 0.23 16.66 -22.14
N SER A 41 0.38 15.56 -21.40
CA SER A 41 -0.03 14.20 -21.79
C SER A 41 -0.42 13.35 -20.57
N GLY A 42 -0.82 14.01 -19.47
CA GLY A 42 -1.02 13.40 -18.15
C GLY A 42 -2.44 12.89 -17.86
N GLY A 43 -3.36 12.90 -18.83
CA GLY A 43 -4.77 12.56 -18.58
C GLY A 43 -5.06 11.06 -18.42
N VAL A 44 -4.24 10.18 -19.03
CA VAL A 44 -4.55 8.73 -19.09
C VAL A 44 -3.98 7.97 -17.88
N LYS A 45 -2.82 8.37 -17.37
CA LYS A 45 -2.14 7.64 -16.28
C LYS A 45 -2.83 7.78 -14.92
N LEU A 46 -3.39 8.96 -14.62
CA LEU A 46 -4.09 9.20 -13.35
C LEU A 46 -5.41 8.43 -13.24
N GLN A 47 -6.10 8.24 -14.36
CA GLN A 47 -7.38 7.52 -14.38
C GLN A 47 -7.18 6.00 -14.25
N GLU A 48 -6.17 5.45 -14.94
CA GLU A 48 -5.76 4.06 -14.79
C GLU A 48 -5.27 3.77 -13.36
N ASP A 49 -4.48 4.65 -12.76
CA ASP A 49 -4.00 4.52 -11.38
C ASP A 49 -5.16 4.60 -10.34
N GLU A 50 -6.16 5.44 -10.58
CA GLU A 50 -7.35 5.58 -9.72
C GLU A 50 -8.29 4.36 -9.80
N GLU A 51 -8.56 3.85 -11.00
CA GLU A 51 -9.32 2.62 -11.21
C GLU A 51 -8.63 1.43 -10.52
N ASP A 52 -7.30 1.40 -10.58
CA ASP A 52 -6.46 0.44 -9.88
C ASP A 52 -6.56 0.54 -8.35
N LEU A 53 -6.77 1.74 -7.81
CA LEU A 53 -6.95 1.99 -6.39
C LEU A 53 -8.33 1.54 -5.93
N GLU A 54 -9.38 1.86 -6.68
CA GLU A 54 -10.73 1.46 -6.30
C GLU A 54 -10.92 -0.06 -6.34
N VAL A 55 -10.34 -0.75 -7.34
CA VAL A 55 -10.34 -2.22 -7.40
C VAL A 55 -9.59 -2.81 -6.20
N LYS A 56 -8.45 -2.23 -5.81
CA LYS A 56 -7.71 -2.67 -4.60
C LYS A 56 -8.53 -2.44 -3.34
N LEU A 57 -9.19 -1.30 -3.20
CA LEU A 57 -10.02 -0.97 -2.04
C LEU A 57 -11.21 -1.92 -1.91
N ARG A 58 -11.94 -2.18 -3.00
CA ARG A 58 -13.02 -3.18 -3.04
C ARG A 58 -12.53 -4.55 -2.60
N ARG A 59 -11.40 -4.99 -3.16
CA ARG A 59 -10.80 -6.28 -2.79
C ARG A 59 -10.36 -6.34 -1.33
N ILE A 60 -9.85 -5.25 -0.76
CA ILE A 60 -9.51 -5.20 0.67
C ILE A 60 -10.78 -5.34 1.51
N MET A 61 -11.82 -4.59 1.19
CA MET A 61 -13.09 -4.63 1.93
C MET A 61 -13.75 -6.02 1.88
N GLU A 62 -13.67 -6.69 0.74
CA GLU A 62 -14.28 -8.01 0.54
C GLU A 62 -13.44 -9.15 1.13
N ASN A 63 -12.12 -9.09 1.00
CA ASN A 63 -11.26 -10.23 1.29
C ASN A 63 -10.49 -10.12 2.61
N VAL A 64 -10.43 -8.93 3.23
CA VAL A 64 -9.71 -8.72 4.48
C VAL A 64 -10.73 -8.57 5.62
N PRO A 65 -10.77 -9.52 6.58
CA PRO A 65 -11.69 -9.42 7.69
C PRO A 65 -11.32 -8.24 8.61
N VAL A 66 -12.28 -7.35 8.84
CA VAL A 66 -12.12 -6.14 9.68
C VAL A 66 -11.93 -6.48 11.17
N ARG A 67 -12.55 -7.57 11.63
CA ARG A 67 -12.44 -8.04 13.01
C ARG A 67 -12.16 -9.54 13.01
N VAL A 68 -11.20 -9.95 13.84
CA VAL A 68 -10.90 -11.36 14.10
C VAL A 68 -11.43 -11.69 15.48
N SER A 69 -12.33 -12.68 15.56
CA SER A 69 -12.97 -13.11 16.81
C SER A 69 -12.17 -14.15 17.59
N ASN A 70 -11.20 -14.81 16.96
CA ASN A 70 -10.56 -16.02 17.49
C ASN A 70 -9.17 -15.72 18.08
N THR A 71 -9.05 -14.60 18.78
CA THR A 71 -7.77 -14.07 19.25
C THR A 71 -7.60 -14.37 20.74
N SER A 72 -6.57 -15.13 21.09
CA SER A 72 -6.19 -15.38 22.50
C SER A 72 -5.66 -14.09 23.14
N GLY A 73 -5.78 -13.97 24.46
CA GLY A 73 -5.25 -12.83 25.21
C GLY A 73 -3.74 -12.67 25.07
N SER A 74 -3.23 -11.45 25.18
CA SER A 74 -1.80 -11.15 24.91
C SER A 74 -0.81 -11.86 25.84
N SER A 75 -1.24 -12.22 27.05
CA SER A 75 -0.44 -12.98 28.03
C SER A 75 -0.82 -14.46 28.09
N ALA A 76 -1.69 -14.93 27.19
CA ALA A 76 -2.06 -16.34 27.13
C ALA A 76 -0.90 -17.19 26.60
N GLY A 77 -0.75 -18.40 27.14
CA GLY A 77 0.23 -19.36 26.64
C GLY A 77 -0.13 -19.92 25.27
N SER A 78 0.76 -20.73 24.69
CA SER A 78 0.51 -21.30 23.37
C SER A 78 -0.51 -22.44 23.41
N GLY A 79 -1.53 -22.35 22.55
CA GLY A 79 -2.53 -23.38 22.31
C GLY A 79 -2.08 -24.40 21.26
N SER A 80 -2.71 -25.57 21.23
CA SER A 80 -2.41 -26.65 20.28
C SER A 80 -2.62 -26.25 18.81
N GLY A 81 -3.42 -25.23 18.53
CA GLY A 81 -3.70 -24.71 17.19
C GLY A 81 -2.75 -23.61 16.70
N ASP A 82 -1.95 -23.03 17.59
CA ASP A 82 -1.16 -21.83 17.27
C ASP A 82 -0.10 -22.10 16.22
N PHE A 83 0.51 -23.28 16.27
CA PHE A 83 1.47 -23.72 15.26
C PHE A 83 0.87 -23.70 13.85
N HIS A 84 -0.36 -24.19 13.70
CA HIS A 84 -1.03 -24.21 12.40
C HIS A 84 -1.42 -22.82 11.95
N GLN A 85 -1.87 -21.94 12.86
CA GLN A 85 -2.17 -20.54 12.54
C GLN A 85 -0.91 -19.81 12.04
N TYR A 86 0.21 -19.94 12.76
CA TYR A 86 1.50 -19.38 12.34
C TYR A 86 1.93 -19.91 10.97
N ARG A 87 1.83 -21.22 10.73
CA ARG A 87 2.22 -21.84 9.46
C ARG A 87 1.41 -21.27 8.29
N GLN A 88 0.10 -21.10 8.45
CA GLN A 88 -0.74 -20.52 7.39
C GLN A 88 -0.45 -19.04 7.17
N MET A 89 -0.30 -18.26 8.24
CA MET A 89 0.08 -16.85 8.13
C MET A 89 1.43 -16.66 7.44
N ARG A 90 2.44 -17.45 7.83
CA ARG A 90 3.77 -17.38 7.22
C ARG A 90 3.73 -17.68 5.72
N ARG A 91 2.98 -18.69 5.30
CA ARG A 91 2.80 -19.01 3.86
C ARG A 91 2.13 -17.85 3.11
N ARG A 92 1.03 -17.33 3.65
CA ARG A 92 0.34 -16.16 3.06
C ARG A 92 1.27 -14.97 2.93
N GLU A 93 2.11 -14.73 3.93
CA GLU A 93 3.05 -13.61 3.92
C GLU A 93 4.20 -13.80 2.92
N GLN A 94 4.76 -15.01 2.83
CA GLN A 94 5.76 -15.33 1.81
C GLN A 94 5.21 -15.15 0.40
N ASP A 95 3.99 -15.63 0.14
CA ASP A 95 3.33 -15.45 -1.14
C ASP A 95 3.03 -13.97 -1.44
N ARG A 96 2.73 -13.17 -0.41
CA ARG A 96 2.50 -11.72 -0.54
C ARG A 96 3.79 -11.00 -0.95
N ILE A 97 4.90 -11.29 -0.27
CA ILE A 97 6.21 -10.72 -0.57
C ILE A 97 6.64 -11.10 -1.99
N ALA A 98 6.56 -12.40 -2.34
CA ALA A 98 6.94 -12.88 -3.66
C ALA A 98 6.15 -12.21 -4.80
N ARG A 99 4.85 -11.96 -4.61
CA ARG A 99 4.02 -11.23 -5.59
C ARG A 99 4.44 -9.77 -5.71
N MET A 100 4.66 -9.10 -4.58
CA MET A 100 5.12 -7.71 -4.57
C MET A 100 6.46 -7.55 -5.29
N ASP A 101 7.40 -8.45 -5.03
CA ASP A 101 8.71 -8.44 -5.68
C ASP A 101 8.57 -8.66 -7.19
N ALA A 102 7.76 -9.63 -7.62
CA ALA A 102 7.53 -9.89 -9.04
C ALA A 102 6.90 -8.68 -9.76
N ASP A 103 5.93 -8.02 -9.13
CA ASP A 103 5.28 -6.83 -9.69
C ASP A 103 6.25 -5.65 -9.76
N TYR A 104 7.11 -5.47 -8.74
CA TYR A 104 8.17 -4.46 -8.75
C TYR A 104 9.16 -4.69 -9.90
N GLN A 105 9.64 -5.93 -10.08
CA GLN A 105 10.58 -6.24 -11.17
C GLN A 105 9.94 -6.02 -12.55
N LYS A 106 8.66 -6.35 -12.72
CA LYS A 106 7.94 -6.06 -13.97
C LYS A 106 7.82 -4.56 -14.22
N ARG A 107 7.40 -3.79 -13.21
CA ARG A 107 7.28 -2.33 -13.29
C ARG A 107 8.61 -1.65 -13.60
N LYS A 108 9.72 -2.22 -13.13
CA LYS A 108 11.06 -1.73 -13.46
C LYS A 108 11.50 -2.10 -14.88
N ALA A 109 11.26 -3.34 -15.32
CA ALA A 109 11.71 -3.83 -16.61
C ALA A 109 10.95 -3.25 -17.82
N MET A 110 9.65 -2.99 -17.67
CA MET A 110 8.80 -2.46 -18.75
C MET A 110 9.27 -1.10 -19.31
N PRO A 111 9.49 -0.05 -18.49
CA PRO A 111 9.94 1.25 -19.01
C PRO A 111 11.34 1.18 -19.61
N GLU A 112 12.25 0.39 -19.04
CA GLU A 112 13.59 0.18 -19.60
C GLU A 112 13.52 -0.46 -21.00
N PHE A 113 12.60 -1.43 -21.19
CA PHE A 113 12.37 -2.04 -22.48
C PHE A 113 11.74 -1.08 -23.49
N GLU A 114 10.74 -0.31 -23.07
CA GLU A 114 10.05 0.66 -23.92
C GLU A 114 10.99 1.76 -24.40
N LEU A 115 11.78 2.36 -23.50
CA LEU A 115 12.79 3.37 -23.86
C LEU A 115 13.78 2.82 -24.89
N ARG A 116 14.33 1.62 -24.64
CA ARG A 116 15.29 0.99 -25.56
C ARG A 116 14.66 0.60 -26.90
N ARG A 117 13.35 0.34 -26.95
CA ARG A 117 12.60 0.08 -28.18
C ARG A 117 12.39 1.38 -28.95
N GLU A 118 11.97 2.45 -28.29
CA GLU A 118 11.77 3.77 -28.90
C GLU A 118 13.06 4.34 -29.47
N GLU A 119 14.18 4.24 -28.75
CA GLU A 119 15.49 4.70 -29.23
C GLU A 119 15.90 4.00 -30.53
N ARG A 120 15.72 2.68 -30.60
CA ARG A 120 16.02 1.89 -31.81
C ARG A 120 15.12 2.29 -32.97
N LEU A 121 13.83 2.54 -32.70
CA LEU A 121 12.86 2.95 -33.70
C LEU A 121 13.16 4.35 -34.24
N LYS A 122 13.43 5.32 -33.36
CA LYS A 122 13.87 6.68 -33.73
C LYS A 122 15.14 6.66 -34.57
N ALA A 123 16.15 5.87 -34.17
CA ALA A 123 17.39 5.74 -34.95
C ALA A 123 17.15 5.14 -36.36
N ALA A 124 16.22 4.19 -36.49
CA ALA A 124 15.83 3.62 -37.78
C ALA A 124 15.07 4.63 -38.65
N GLU A 125 14.16 5.40 -38.06
CA GLU A 125 13.42 6.48 -38.72
C GLU A 125 14.34 7.60 -39.20
N GLU A 126 15.28 8.05 -38.38
CA GLU A 126 16.27 9.06 -38.76
C GLU A 126 17.13 8.61 -39.95
N ARG A 127 17.59 7.35 -39.94
CA ARG A 127 18.34 6.76 -41.07
C ARG A 127 17.48 6.73 -42.33
N THR A 128 16.21 6.36 -42.20
CA THR A 128 15.27 6.29 -43.32
C THR A 128 14.92 7.67 -43.86
N ALA A 129 14.70 8.66 -42.99
CA ALA A 129 14.42 10.05 -43.34
C ALA A 129 15.62 10.71 -44.06
N LYS A 130 16.85 10.51 -43.55
CA LYS A 130 18.08 10.99 -44.22
C LYS A 130 18.21 10.42 -45.64
N LYS A 131 17.92 9.13 -45.83
CA LYS A 131 17.92 8.50 -47.17
C LYS A 131 16.82 9.07 -48.07
N ARG A 132 15.60 9.25 -47.55
CA ARG A 132 14.47 9.83 -48.28
C ARG A 132 14.75 11.25 -48.75
N LEU A 133 15.31 12.10 -47.88
CA LEU A 133 15.73 13.47 -48.22
C LEU A 133 16.80 13.49 -49.31
N LYS A 134 17.75 12.54 -49.29
CA LYS A 134 18.76 12.41 -50.34
C LYS A 134 18.13 12.08 -51.71
N TRP A 135 17.10 11.25 -51.74
CA TRP A 135 16.42 10.89 -52.98
C TRP A 135 15.50 11.97 -53.52
N GLN A 136 14.84 12.76 -52.67
CA GLN A 136 14.00 13.88 -53.14
C GLN A 136 14.80 15.06 -53.71
N LYS A 137 16.08 15.17 -53.34
CA LYS A 137 16.99 16.21 -53.87
C LYS A 137 17.64 15.81 -55.21
N LYS A 138 17.42 14.59 -55.67
CA LYS A 138 17.88 14.10 -56.98
C LYS A 138 16.75 14.25 -57.98
#